data_AF-A0A9E5E5R3-F1
#
_entry.id   AF-A0A9E5E5R3-F1
#
_cell.length_a   1.000
_cell.length_b   1.000
_cell.length_c   1.000
_cell.angle_alpha   90.00
_cell.angle_beta   90.00
_cell.angle_gamma   90.00
#
_symmetry.space_group_name_H-M   'P 1'
#
loop_
_entity.id
_entity.type
_entity.pdbx_description
1 polymer ?
#
loop_
_entity_poly.entity_id
_entity_poly.type
_entity_poly.pdbx_seq_one_letter_code
_entity_poly.pdbx_strand_id
1 'polypeptide(L)'
;MSKIFPKSANSLPLQIIIYLVVLTGIATAGVTYYMTPKYTRIGYAPVQPVPFSHEKHVSELGMDCRFCHSNVEKSGHSNVPTSQTCMNCHNQIKTNSPLLAPVRESYASGDSVPWVWIHKTPDYAYFNHAAHVNRGVSCVECHGKINEMEVVAHNQSLSMAFCLECHRNPETRVRDPKDVYDLNSQTIAAKAGVEAGEKFVHDWKIKPPQSCSGCHR
;
A
#
# COMPACT_ATOMS: atom_id res chain seq x y z
N MET A 1 4.78 -70.50 -5.84
CA MET A 1 4.39 -69.06 -5.85
C MET A 1 5.63 -68.23 -5.62
N SER A 2 6.16 -67.58 -6.66
CA SER A 2 7.28 -66.65 -6.50
C SER A 2 6.82 -65.52 -5.59
N LYS A 3 7.56 -65.23 -4.51
CA LYS A 3 7.28 -64.05 -3.69
C LYS A 3 7.56 -62.83 -4.54
N ILE A 4 6.50 -62.18 -5.03
CA ILE A 4 6.57 -61.03 -5.92
C ILE A 4 7.28 -59.85 -5.24
N PHE A 5 7.27 -59.79 -3.90
CA PHE A 5 7.98 -58.77 -3.11
C PHE A 5 8.93 -59.39 -2.06
N PRO A 6 10.19 -58.94 -1.98
CA PRO A 6 11.14 -59.35 -0.96
C PRO A 6 10.75 -58.80 0.42
N LYS A 7 11.20 -59.42 1.53
CA LYS A 7 10.88 -58.96 2.90
C LYS A 7 11.32 -57.51 3.18
N SER A 8 12.36 -57.03 2.49
CA SER A 8 12.81 -55.63 2.54
C SER A 8 11.78 -54.63 1.98
N ALA A 9 10.83 -55.08 1.17
CA ALA A 9 9.75 -54.24 0.65
C ALA A 9 8.73 -53.84 1.74
N ASN A 10 8.70 -54.49 2.91
CA ASN A 10 7.82 -54.09 4.01
C ASN A 10 8.27 -52.81 4.73
N SER A 11 9.56 -52.52 4.79
CA SER A 11 10.10 -51.31 5.42
C SER A 11 10.15 -50.11 4.47
N LEU A 12 10.13 -50.36 3.16
CA LEU A 12 10.24 -49.34 2.12
C LEU A 12 9.14 -48.27 2.19
N PRO A 13 7.84 -48.60 2.36
CA PRO A 13 6.79 -47.59 2.47
C PRO A 13 6.97 -46.66 3.66
N LEU A 14 7.37 -47.19 4.81
CA LEU A 14 7.61 -46.38 6.02
C LEU A 14 8.81 -45.43 5.82
N GLN A 15 9.89 -45.90 5.19
CA GLN A 15 11.05 -45.07 4.85
C GLN A 15 10.69 -43.97 3.85
N ILE A 16 9.86 -44.28 2.84
CA ILE A 16 9.36 -43.29 1.87
C ILE A 16 8.51 -42.24 2.59
N ILE A 17 7.59 -42.66 3.46
CA ILE A 17 6.74 -41.73 4.23
C ILE A 17 7.61 -40.81 5.10
N ILE A 18 8.56 -41.37 5.86
CA ILE A 18 9.47 -40.58 6.69
C ILE A 18 10.27 -39.60 5.84
N TYR A 19 10.84 -40.06 4.71
CA TYR A 19 11.58 -39.20 3.80
C TYR A 19 10.73 -38.06 3.24
N LEU A 20 9.51 -38.34 2.78
CA LEU A 20 8.59 -37.33 2.26
C LEU A 20 8.19 -36.31 3.32
N VAL A 21 7.92 -36.76 4.55
CA VAL A 21 7.60 -35.86 5.67
C VAL A 21 8.80 -34.97 6.01
N VAL A 22 10.00 -35.53 6.09
CA VAL A 22 11.22 -34.76 6.38
C VAL A 22 11.53 -33.78 5.25
N LEU A 23 11.46 -34.22 3.99
CA LEU A 23 11.70 -33.38 2.82
C LEU A 23 10.70 -32.22 2.74
N THR A 24 9.41 -32.51 2.93
CA THR A 24 8.35 -31.50 2.93
C THR A 24 8.51 -30.53 4.09
N GLY A 25 8.88 -31.03 5.28
CA GLY A 25 9.17 -30.20 6.45
C GLY A 25 10.34 -29.25 6.20
N ILE A 26 11.46 -29.76 5.68
CA ILE A 26 12.65 -28.95 5.35
C ILE A 26 12.31 -27.92 4.26
N ALA A 27 11.62 -28.32 3.20
CA ALA A 27 11.22 -27.41 2.12
C ALA A 27 10.29 -26.30 2.64
N THR A 28 9.30 -26.65 3.46
CA THR A 28 8.37 -25.67 4.05
C THR A 28 9.12 -24.70 4.96
N ALA A 29 10.01 -25.19 5.82
CA ALA A 29 10.84 -24.36 6.70
C ALA A 29 11.78 -23.45 5.90
N GLY A 30 12.40 -23.97 4.83
CA GLY A 30 13.25 -23.21 3.93
C GLY A 30 12.49 -22.10 3.21
N VAL A 31 11.31 -22.39 2.66
CA VAL A 31 10.46 -21.38 1.99
C VAL A 31 10.00 -20.32 2.99
N THR A 32 9.49 -20.72 4.16
CA THR A 32 9.03 -19.76 5.17
C THR A 32 10.17 -18.89 5.72
N TYR A 33 11.39 -19.42 5.84
CA TYR A 33 12.56 -18.65 6.29
C TYR A 33 13.10 -17.72 5.19
N TYR A 34 13.37 -18.24 3.99
CA TYR A 34 14.05 -17.50 2.92
C TYR A 34 13.12 -16.68 2.02
N MET A 35 11.83 -17.00 1.94
CA MET A 35 10.83 -16.22 1.20
C MET A 35 9.95 -15.37 2.13
N THR A 36 10.49 -14.99 3.30
CA THR A 36 9.80 -14.09 4.23
C THR A 36 9.55 -12.70 3.61
N PRO A 37 8.55 -11.95 4.11
CA PRO A 37 8.28 -10.57 3.70
C PRO A 37 9.42 -9.57 3.98
N LYS A 38 10.61 -10.00 4.41
CA LYS A 38 11.78 -9.13 4.59
C LYS A 38 12.19 -8.41 3.28
N TYR A 39 11.77 -8.93 2.12
CA TYR A 39 11.90 -8.26 0.81
C TYR A 39 10.74 -7.31 0.48
N THR A 40 9.65 -7.35 1.24
CA THR A 40 8.63 -6.30 1.18
C THR A 40 9.20 -5.07 1.86
N ARG A 41 9.05 -3.90 1.25
CA ARG A 41 9.64 -2.65 1.74
C ARG A 41 8.92 -2.10 2.99
N ILE A 42 8.15 -2.92 3.71
CA ILE A 42 7.40 -2.48 4.89
C ILE A 42 8.38 -1.91 5.92
N GLY A 43 8.09 -0.71 6.43
CA GLY A 43 8.96 0.05 7.33
C GLY A 43 10.07 0.84 6.63
N TYR A 44 10.22 0.75 5.30
CA TYR A 44 11.17 1.58 4.57
C TYR A 44 10.78 3.06 4.67
N ALA A 45 11.63 3.84 5.32
CA ALA A 45 11.48 5.27 5.56
C ALA A 45 12.78 5.99 5.19
N PRO A 46 12.96 6.39 3.91
CA PRO A 46 14.18 7.05 3.48
C PRO A 46 14.26 8.47 4.04
N VAL A 47 15.50 8.95 4.21
CA VAL A 47 15.74 10.37 4.52
C VAL A 47 15.31 11.21 3.32
N GLN A 48 14.44 12.18 3.58
CA GLN A 48 13.96 13.12 2.56
C GLN A 48 14.83 14.39 2.55
N PRO A 49 14.91 15.11 1.42
CA PRO A 49 15.63 16.39 1.35
C PRO A 49 15.05 17.44 2.31
N VAL A 50 13.75 17.36 2.56
CA VAL A 50 13.02 18.19 3.51
C VAL A 50 12.30 17.27 4.50
N PRO A 51 12.47 17.44 5.82
CA PRO A 51 11.80 16.61 6.82
C PRO A 51 10.33 17.03 6.97
N PHE A 52 9.52 16.71 5.96
CA PHE A 52 8.09 17.02 5.94
C PHE A 52 7.31 16.06 6.85
N SER A 53 6.71 16.60 7.91
CA SER A 53 5.83 15.86 8.82
C SER A 53 4.38 15.91 8.35
N HIS A 54 3.81 14.76 7.99
CA HIS A 54 2.38 14.67 7.70
C HIS A 54 1.55 14.82 8.97
N GLU A 55 2.05 14.37 10.12
CA GLU A 55 1.39 14.56 11.42
C GLU A 55 1.10 16.02 11.72
N LYS A 56 2.11 16.89 11.56
CA LYS A 56 1.95 18.32 11.80
C LYS A 56 0.91 18.93 10.85
N HIS A 57 0.96 18.60 9.56
CA HIS A 57 0.10 19.25 8.57
C HIS A 57 -1.33 18.69 8.58
N VAL A 58 -1.51 17.39 8.83
CA VAL A 58 -2.83 16.75 8.76
C VAL A 58 -3.49 16.70 10.13
N SER A 59 -2.83 16.11 11.14
CA SER A 59 -3.47 15.89 12.45
C SER A 59 -3.52 17.16 13.30
N GLU A 60 -2.45 17.97 13.33
CA GLU A 60 -2.44 19.18 14.14
C GLU A 60 -3.10 20.39 13.46
N LEU A 61 -2.92 20.54 12.14
CA LEU A 61 -3.44 21.68 11.37
C LEU A 61 -4.74 21.37 10.61
N GLY A 62 -5.16 20.11 10.53
CA GLY A 62 -6.43 19.72 9.89
C GLY A 62 -6.43 19.86 8.37
N MET A 63 -5.27 19.82 7.70
CA MET A 63 -5.22 19.96 6.25
C MET A 63 -5.80 18.72 5.55
N ASP A 64 -6.67 18.96 4.58
CA ASP A 64 -7.18 17.91 3.70
C ASP A 64 -6.06 17.39 2.77
N CYS A 65 -6.03 16.06 2.57
CA CYS A 65 -5.02 15.38 1.75
C CYS A 65 -4.90 15.98 0.34
N ARG A 66 -6.02 16.41 -0.24
CA ARG A 66 -6.12 16.92 -1.62
C ARG A 66 -5.58 18.33 -1.77
N PHE A 67 -5.34 19.05 -0.67
CA PHE A 67 -4.68 20.35 -0.74
C PHE A 67 -3.30 20.25 -1.39
N CYS A 68 -2.54 19.20 -1.02
CA CYS A 68 -1.24 18.91 -1.60
C CYS A 68 -1.33 17.88 -2.74
N HIS A 69 -2.13 16.83 -2.57
CA HIS A 69 -2.28 15.73 -3.52
C HIS A 69 -3.50 15.93 -4.43
N SER A 70 -3.55 17.08 -5.09
CA SER A 70 -4.73 17.59 -5.82
C SER A 70 -5.25 16.70 -6.95
N ASN A 71 -4.39 15.85 -7.52
CA ASN A 71 -4.75 15.02 -8.68
C ASN A 71 -5.26 13.62 -8.30
N VAL A 72 -5.30 13.28 -7.01
CA VAL A 72 -5.65 11.92 -6.55
C VAL A 72 -7.03 11.43 -7.03
N GLU A 73 -7.99 12.35 -7.18
CA GLU A 73 -9.36 12.05 -7.63
C GLU A 73 -9.50 11.97 -9.15
N LYS A 74 -8.53 12.48 -9.90
CA LYS A 74 -8.66 12.73 -11.35
C LYS A 74 -7.67 11.93 -12.20
N SER A 75 -6.52 11.60 -11.63
CA SER A 75 -5.40 10.98 -12.33
C SER A 75 -5.09 9.60 -11.78
N GLY A 76 -4.44 8.77 -12.61
CA GLY A 76 -3.87 7.53 -12.14
C GLY A 76 -2.67 7.73 -11.21
N HIS A 77 -1.96 8.85 -11.38
CA HIS A 77 -0.83 9.26 -10.56
C HIS A 77 -1.23 10.40 -9.62
N SER A 78 -1.07 10.20 -8.31
CA SER A 78 -1.19 11.26 -7.31
C SER A 78 0.09 12.08 -7.29
N ASN A 79 -0.02 13.39 -7.50
CA ASN A 79 1.12 14.29 -7.58
C ASN A 79 1.74 14.49 -6.18
N VAL A 80 3.05 14.70 -6.14
CA VAL A 80 3.70 15.41 -5.03
C VAL A 80 3.50 16.91 -5.29
N PRO A 81 3.18 17.72 -4.27
CA PRO A 81 2.94 19.15 -4.48
C PRO A 81 4.18 19.86 -5.03
N THR A 82 3.94 20.94 -5.78
CA THR A 82 5.02 21.85 -6.17
C THR A 82 5.42 22.73 -4.98
N SER A 83 6.60 23.34 -5.06
CA SER A 83 7.07 24.25 -4.01
C SER A 83 6.17 25.48 -3.81
N GLN A 84 5.37 25.85 -4.82
CA GLN A 84 4.36 26.91 -4.69
C GLN A 84 3.32 26.55 -3.60
N THR A 85 2.85 25.30 -3.53
CA THR A 85 1.91 24.87 -2.49
C THR A 85 2.48 25.08 -1.10
N CYS A 86 3.76 24.77 -0.90
CA CYS A 86 4.46 24.99 0.37
C CYS A 86 4.59 26.50 0.68
N MET A 87 4.94 27.29 -0.33
CA MET A 87 5.18 28.74 -0.19
C MET A 87 3.91 29.57 -0.03
N ASN A 88 2.72 29.00 -0.25
CA ASN A 88 1.45 29.66 0.10
C ASN A 88 1.37 30.04 1.59
N CYS A 89 2.08 29.33 2.46
CA CYS A 89 2.18 29.64 3.89
C CYS A 89 3.61 29.88 4.37
N HIS A 90 4.60 29.15 3.82
CA HIS A 90 5.99 29.25 4.28
C HIS A 90 6.73 30.52 3.85
N ASN A 91 6.05 31.42 3.14
CA ASN A 91 6.47 32.81 2.98
C ASN A 91 6.21 33.68 4.23
N GLN A 92 5.42 33.20 5.20
CA GLN A 92 5.09 33.88 6.45
C GLN A 92 5.39 33.01 7.68
N ILE A 93 5.31 31.68 7.53
CA ILE A 93 5.50 30.72 8.61
C ILE A 93 6.85 30.04 8.50
N LYS A 94 7.67 30.11 9.57
CA LYS A 94 9.00 29.48 9.64
C LYS A 94 9.92 29.89 8.48
N THR A 95 9.76 31.11 7.97
CA THR A 95 10.45 31.65 6.79
C THR A 95 11.96 31.44 6.80
N ASN A 96 12.60 31.65 7.96
CA ASN A 96 14.04 31.55 8.16
C ASN A 96 14.53 30.16 8.60
N SER A 97 13.65 29.15 8.64
CA SER A 97 14.04 27.80 9.03
C SER A 97 15.06 27.23 8.04
N PRO A 98 16.20 26.67 8.50
CA PRO A 98 17.17 26.02 7.63
C PRO A 98 16.57 24.78 6.96
N LEU A 99 15.61 24.10 7.61
CA LEU A 99 14.94 22.91 7.08
C LEU A 99 14.11 23.19 5.83
N LEU A 100 13.68 24.44 5.62
CA LEU A 100 12.92 24.86 4.45
C LEU A 100 13.80 25.41 3.32
N ALA A 101 15.14 25.41 3.48
CA ALA A 101 16.05 25.90 2.44
C ALA A 101 15.83 25.21 1.08
N PRO A 102 15.67 23.86 1.00
CA PRO A 102 15.45 23.21 -0.30
C PRO A 102 14.13 23.62 -0.96
N VAL A 103 13.08 23.90 -0.17
CA VAL A 103 11.78 24.37 -0.69
C VAL A 103 11.90 25.79 -1.23
N ARG A 104 12.60 26.69 -0.51
CA ARG A 104 12.82 28.07 -0.96
C ARG A 104 13.69 28.14 -2.21
N GLU A 105 14.72 27.32 -2.27
CA GLU A 105 15.60 27.21 -3.44
C GLU A 105 14.84 26.69 -4.65
N SER A 106 14.06 25.62 -4.48
CA SER A 106 13.16 25.09 -5.50
C SER A 106 12.13 26.14 -5.97
N TYR A 107 11.60 26.94 -5.04
CA TYR A 107 10.67 28.02 -5.37
C TYR A 107 11.32 29.14 -6.20
N ALA A 108 12.55 29.53 -5.87
CA ALA A 108 13.26 30.62 -6.54
C ALA A 108 13.83 30.22 -7.91
N SER A 109 14.34 28.99 -8.03
CA SER A 109 14.92 28.45 -9.27
C SER A 109 13.87 27.95 -10.26
N GLY A 110 12.72 27.47 -9.76
CA GLY A 110 11.72 26.74 -10.55
C GLY A 110 12.00 25.23 -10.66
N ASP A 111 13.16 24.76 -10.20
CA ASP A 111 13.48 23.34 -10.15
C ASP A 111 12.66 22.63 -9.07
N SER A 112 12.36 21.35 -9.26
CA SER A 112 11.59 20.59 -8.26
C SER A 112 12.47 20.12 -7.09
N VAL A 113 11.91 20.09 -5.88
CA VAL A 113 12.57 19.43 -4.74
C VAL A 113 12.82 17.96 -5.11
N PRO A 114 14.05 17.42 -4.91
CA PRO A 114 14.42 16.08 -5.33
C PRO A 114 13.91 15.01 -4.34
N TRP A 115 12.60 14.90 -4.19
CA TRP A 115 11.95 13.95 -3.29
C TRP A 115 12.34 12.51 -3.59
N VAL A 116 12.55 11.73 -2.52
CA VAL A 116 12.77 10.29 -2.64
C VAL A 116 11.42 9.58 -2.60
N TRP A 117 11.03 8.98 -3.71
CA TRP A 117 9.77 8.24 -3.81
C TRP A 117 9.78 6.99 -2.94
N ILE A 118 8.77 6.86 -2.08
CA ILE A 118 8.61 5.74 -1.16
C ILE A 118 7.77 4.66 -1.82
N HIS A 119 6.52 5.00 -2.14
CA HIS A 119 5.57 4.11 -2.79
C HIS A 119 5.73 4.22 -4.31
N LYS A 120 6.37 3.22 -4.92
CA LYS A 120 6.47 3.08 -6.37
C LYS A 120 6.18 1.65 -6.78
N THR A 121 5.12 1.45 -7.56
CA THR A 121 4.90 0.16 -8.25
C THR A 121 5.90 0.01 -9.40
N PRO A 122 6.26 -1.21 -9.79
CA PRO A 122 7.10 -1.42 -10.97
C PRO A 122 6.47 -0.79 -12.21
N ASP A 123 7.30 -0.31 -13.15
CA ASP A 123 6.82 0.46 -14.31
C ASP A 123 5.95 -0.38 -15.28
N TYR A 124 6.00 -1.71 -15.20
CA TYR A 124 5.11 -2.64 -15.92
C TYR A 124 3.77 -2.90 -15.21
N ALA A 125 3.52 -2.24 -14.09
CA ALA A 125 2.28 -2.33 -13.32
C ALA A 125 1.62 -0.95 -13.22
N TYR A 126 0.52 -0.78 -13.94
CA TYR A 126 -0.25 0.45 -14.03
C TYR A 126 -1.24 0.52 -12.87
N PHE A 127 -0.97 1.45 -11.96
CA PHE A 127 -1.89 1.81 -10.87
C PHE A 127 -2.66 3.08 -11.22
N ASN A 128 -3.92 3.18 -10.76
CA ASN A 128 -4.74 4.36 -10.98
C ASN A 128 -5.41 4.85 -9.67
N HIS A 129 -4.91 5.92 -9.06
CA HIS A 129 -5.46 6.48 -7.83
C HIS A 129 -6.95 6.82 -7.94
N ALA A 130 -7.34 7.57 -8.99
CA ALA A 130 -8.73 7.98 -9.22
C ALA A 130 -9.71 6.80 -9.29
N ALA A 131 -9.28 5.65 -9.83
CA ALA A 131 -10.11 4.46 -9.90
C ALA A 131 -10.45 3.87 -8.51
N HIS A 132 -9.59 4.08 -7.51
CA HIS A 132 -9.75 3.54 -6.16
C HIS A 132 -10.47 4.53 -5.25
N VAL A 133 -10.00 5.78 -5.17
CA VAL A 133 -10.57 6.78 -4.25
C VAL A 133 -12.03 7.11 -4.59
N ASN A 134 -12.36 7.20 -5.88
CA ASN A 134 -13.74 7.43 -6.33
C ASN A 134 -14.67 6.20 -6.12
N ARG A 135 -14.12 5.08 -5.67
CA ARG A 135 -14.85 3.84 -5.35
C ARG A 135 -14.81 3.49 -3.86
N GLY A 136 -14.53 4.48 -3.00
CA GLY A 136 -14.62 4.31 -1.55
C GLY A 136 -13.39 3.65 -0.92
N VAL A 137 -12.26 3.54 -1.64
CA VAL A 137 -11.02 3.02 -1.07
C VAL A 137 -10.22 4.17 -0.48
N SER A 138 -10.06 4.16 0.85
CA SER A 138 -9.31 5.21 1.57
C SER A 138 -7.80 5.03 1.47
N CYS A 139 -7.08 6.15 1.61
CA CYS A 139 -5.62 6.20 1.65
C CYS A 139 -5.04 5.25 2.72
N VAL A 140 -5.74 5.06 3.84
CA VAL A 140 -5.27 4.25 4.97
C VAL A 140 -5.08 2.78 4.63
N GLU A 141 -5.84 2.25 3.65
CA GLU A 141 -5.71 0.84 3.26
C GLU A 141 -4.35 0.55 2.62
N CYS A 142 -3.77 1.50 1.90
CA CYS A 142 -2.50 1.34 1.17
C CYS A 142 -1.32 2.04 1.86
N HIS A 143 -1.53 3.25 2.38
CA HIS A 143 -0.49 4.11 2.94
C HIS A 143 -0.44 4.08 4.47
N GLY A 144 -1.39 3.40 5.13
CA GLY A 144 -1.51 3.41 6.58
C GLY A 144 -1.96 4.77 7.11
N LYS A 145 -1.79 4.98 8.42
CA LYS A 145 -2.14 6.22 9.13
C LYS A 145 -1.12 7.33 8.82
N ILE A 146 -1.06 7.78 7.57
CA ILE A 146 -0.11 8.82 7.13
C ILE A 146 -0.28 10.11 7.94
N ASN A 147 -1.49 10.38 8.44
CA ASN A 147 -1.80 11.52 9.30
C ASN A 147 -1.09 11.45 10.67
N GLU A 148 -0.56 10.31 11.07
CA GLU A 148 0.20 10.12 12.33
C GLU A 148 1.71 9.95 12.04
N MET A 149 2.14 10.12 10.78
CA MET A 149 3.53 9.90 10.38
C MET A 149 4.31 11.22 10.35
N GLU A 150 5.29 11.36 11.25
CA GLU A 150 6.32 12.39 11.14
C GLU A 150 7.24 12.15 9.93
N VAL A 151 7.55 10.88 9.66
CA VAL A 151 8.29 10.44 8.48
C VAL A 151 7.48 9.35 7.81
N VAL A 152 7.21 9.51 6.53
CA VAL A 152 6.46 8.52 5.77
C VAL A 152 7.26 7.22 5.69
N ALA A 153 6.59 6.12 6.02
CA ALA A 153 7.11 4.78 5.87
C ALA A 153 6.18 3.94 4.98
N HIS A 154 6.73 2.91 4.35
CA HIS A 154 5.92 1.89 3.69
C HIS A 154 5.10 1.11 4.73
N ASN A 155 3.77 1.28 4.73
CA ASN A 155 2.90 0.56 5.67
C ASN A 155 2.49 -0.82 5.15
N GLN A 156 2.23 -0.93 3.84
CA GLN A 156 1.79 -2.16 3.19
C GLN A 156 2.86 -2.70 2.24
N SER A 157 2.77 -3.99 1.92
CA SER A 157 3.70 -4.63 0.97
C SER A 157 3.55 -4.08 -0.46
N LEU A 158 2.35 -3.64 -0.84
CA LEU A 158 1.96 -3.25 -2.20
C LEU A 158 2.35 -4.29 -3.26
N SER A 159 2.36 -5.56 -2.86
CA SER A 159 2.60 -6.70 -3.75
C SER A 159 1.36 -7.03 -4.57
N MET A 160 1.54 -7.80 -5.65
CA MET A 160 0.41 -8.31 -6.44
C MET A 160 -0.60 -9.09 -5.58
N ALA A 161 -0.10 -9.89 -4.62
CA ALA A 161 -0.96 -10.65 -3.71
C ALA A 161 -1.84 -9.72 -2.85
N PHE A 162 -1.25 -8.67 -2.29
CA PHE A 162 -1.97 -7.63 -1.54
C PHE A 162 -3.07 -6.96 -2.38
N CYS A 163 -2.74 -6.56 -3.61
CA CYS A 163 -3.73 -5.94 -4.50
C CYS A 163 -4.85 -6.92 -4.85
N LEU A 164 -4.52 -8.17 -5.17
CA LEU A 164 -5.49 -9.19 -5.55
C LEU A 164 -6.37 -9.66 -4.39
N GLU A 165 -5.87 -9.66 -3.16
CA GLU A 165 -6.68 -9.94 -1.97
C GLU A 165 -7.83 -8.93 -1.85
N CYS A 166 -7.54 -7.64 -2.00
CA CYS A 166 -8.54 -6.59 -2.03
C CYS A 166 -9.45 -6.68 -3.27
N HIS A 167 -8.90 -6.96 -4.46
CA HIS A 167 -9.70 -7.09 -5.67
C HIS A 167 -10.65 -8.30 -5.66
N ARG A 168 -10.35 -9.33 -4.86
CA ARG A 168 -11.22 -10.50 -4.67
C ARG A 168 -12.29 -10.26 -3.62
N ASN A 169 -11.99 -9.48 -2.58
CA ASN A 169 -12.88 -9.24 -1.44
C ASN A 169 -12.99 -7.73 -1.12
N PRO A 170 -13.45 -6.89 -2.07
CA PRO A 170 -13.45 -5.44 -1.93
C PRO A 170 -14.37 -4.93 -0.81
N GLU A 171 -15.43 -5.68 -0.47
CA GLU A 171 -16.42 -5.36 0.55
C GLU A 171 -15.81 -5.10 1.93
N THR A 172 -14.66 -5.73 2.21
CA THR A 172 -13.95 -5.58 3.49
C THR A 172 -13.16 -4.27 3.59
N ARG A 173 -12.96 -3.56 2.47
CA ARG A 173 -12.02 -2.40 2.35
C ARG A 173 -12.70 -1.08 1.99
N VAL A 174 -13.92 -1.13 1.48
CA VAL A 174 -14.68 0.06 1.07
C VAL A 174 -15.22 0.85 2.26
N ARG A 175 -15.28 2.17 2.07
CA ARG A 175 -15.85 3.17 2.98
C ARG A 175 -16.94 3.97 2.26
N ASP A 176 -17.73 4.70 3.03
CA ASP A 176 -18.58 5.74 2.47
C ASP A 176 -17.68 6.73 1.69
N PRO A 177 -18.04 7.11 0.45
CA PRO A 177 -17.25 8.04 -0.36
C PRO A 177 -16.87 9.35 0.35
N LYS A 178 -17.72 9.83 1.26
CA LYS A 178 -17.44 11.06 2.03
C LYS A 178 -16.32 10.87 3.06
N ASP A 179 -16.07 9.63 3.47
CA ASP A 179 -15.13 9.26 4.54
C ASP A 179 -13.78 8.78 3.97
N VAL A 180 -13.59 8.80 2.64
CA VAL A 180 -12.36 8.31 1.96
C VAL A 180 -11.08 8.99 2.47
N TYR A 181 -11.14 10.27 2.81
CA TYR A 181 -10.01 11.06 3.30
C TYR A 181 -9.96 11.17 4.82
N ASP A 182 -10.98 10.66 5.53
CA ASP A 182 -10.92 10.49 6.97
C ASP A 182 -10.25 9.14 7.28
N LEU A 183 -8.98 9.19 7.67
CA LEU A 183 -8.21 7.98 7.95
C LEU A 183 -8.63 7.29 9.24
N ASN A 184 -9.45 7.94 10.09
CA ASN A 184 -10.03 7.36 11.30
C ASN A 184 -11.37 6.67 11.05
N SER A 185 -11.96 6.88 9.88
CA SER A 185 -13.22 6.25 9.52
C SER A 185 -13.08 4.73 9.33
N GLN A 186 -14.11 4.03 9.79
CA GLN A 186 -14.22 2.58 9.64
C GLN A 186 -14.74 2.21 8.25
N THR A 187 -14.37 1.03 7.78
CA THR A 187 -14.98 0.45 6.56
C THR A 187 -16.47 0.19 6.79
N ILE A 188 -17.24 0.13 5.69
CA ILE A 188 -18.67 -0.18 5.74
C ILE A 188 -18.88 -1.55 6.40
N ALA A 189 -18.05 -2.54 6.06
CA ALA A 189 -18.09 -3.86 6.65
C ALA A 189 -17.82 -3.85 8.17
N ALA A 190 -16.84 -3.07 8.63
CA ALA A 190 -16.55 -2.96 10.06
C ALA A 190 -17.67 -2.27 10.84
N LYS A 191 -18.34 -1.28 10.22
CA LYS A 191 -19.40 -0.50 10.86
C LYS A 191 -20.76 -1.22 10.89
N ALA A 192 -21.09 -1.94 9.83
CA ALA A 192 -22.46 -2.44 9.58
C ALA A 192 -22.54 -3.91 9.15
N GLY A 193 -21.43 -4.66 9.20
CA GLY A 193 -21.37 -6.06 8.79
C GLY A 193 -20.97 -6.24 7.33
N VAL A 194 -20.45 -7.43 7.01
CA VAL A 194 -19.92 -7.77 5.67
C VAL A 194 -21.01 -7.63 4.60
N GLU A 195 -22.25 -8.00 4.93
CA GLU A 195 -23.40 -7.90 4.02
C GLU A 195 -23.68 -6.46 3.58
N ALA A 196 -23.45 -5.47 4.45
CA ALA A 196 -23.56 -4.07 4.09
C ALA A 196 -22.45 -3.63 3.12
N GLY A 197 -21.24 -4.16 3.30
CA GLY A 197 -20.13 -3.97 2.37
C GLY A 197 -20.42 -4.60 1.00
N GLU A 198 -20.93 -5.83 0.97
CA GLU A 198 -21.33 -6.54 -0.25
C GLU A 198 -22.44 -5.77 -0.99
N LYS A 199 -23.45 -5.30 -0.25
CA LYS A 199 -24.53 -4.48 -0.80
C LYS A 199 -23.97 -3.18 -1.41
N PHE A 200 -23.05 -2.51 -0.74
CA PHE A 200 -22.40 -1.32 -1.26
C PHE A 200 -21.63 -1.61 -2.56
N VAL A 201 -20.80 -2.66 -2.57
CA VAL A 201 -20.04 -3.10 -3.76
C VAL A 201 -20.98 -3.39 -4.92
N HIS A 202 -22.11 -4.06 -4.67
CA HIS A 202 -23.15 -4.33 -5.66
C HIS A 202 -23.78 -3.04 -6.20
N ASP A 203 -24.30 -2.18 -5.32
CA ASP A 203 -25.03 -0.97 -5.70
C ASP A 203 -24.14 0.04 -6.43
N TRP A 204 -22.89 0.16 -6.00
CA TRP A 204 -21.87 1.01 -6.63
C TRP A 204 -21.21 0.37 -7.85
N LYS A 205 -21.56 -0.88 -8.19
CA LYS A 205 -21.02 -1.63 -9.34
C LYS A 205 -19.48 -1.69 -9.31
N ILE A 206 -18.91 -1.93 -8.13
CA ILE A 206 -17.46 -2.06 -7.94
C ILE A 206 -17.05 -3.43 -8.47
N LYS A 207 -16.29 -3.44 -9.58
CA LYS A 207 -15.82 -4.67 -10.25
C LYS A 207 -14.31 -4.60 -10.46
N PRO A 208 -13.50 -4.86 -9.41
CA PRO A 208 -12.05 -4.79 -9.53
C PRO A 208 -11.54 -5.84 -10.52
N PRO A 209 -10.56 -5.52 -11.39
CA PRO A 209 -10.04 -6.48 -12.34
C PRO A 209 -9.17 -7.53 -11.64
N GLN A 210 -9.33 -8.80 -12.00
CA GLN A 210 -8.51 -9.90 -11.49
C GLN A 210 -7.62 -10.54 -12.58
N SER A 211 -7.73 -10.07 -13.81
CA SER A 211 -6.92 -10.49 -14.96
C SER A 211 -5.67 -9.63 -15.11
N CYS A 212 -4.67 -10.15 -15.82
CA CYS A 212 -3.41 -9.43 -16.09
C CYS A 212 -3.67 -8.07 -16.77
N SER A 213 -4.63 -8.00 -17.69
CA SER A 213 -5.00 -6.77 -18.42
C SER A 213 -5.51 -5.63 -17.53
N GLY A 214 -5.85 -5.91 -16.26
CA GLY A 214 -6.25 -4.87 -15.31
C GLY A 214 -5.10 -3.92 -14.95
N CYS A 215 -3.88 -4.45 -14.84
CA CYS A 215 -2.72 -3.72 -14.33
C CYS A 215 -1.45 -3.87 -15.19
N HIS A 216 -1.35 -4.89 -16.04
CA HIS A 216 -0.18 -5.16 -16.89
C HIS A 216 -0.56 -4.95 -18.36
N ARG A 217 -0.32 -3.74 -18.86
CA ARG A 217 -0.73 -3.31 -20.20
C ARG A 217 0.36 -2.52 -20.92
#